data_AF-A0A2W4XES1-F1
#
_entry.id   AF-A0A2W4XES1-F1
#
_cell.length_a   1.000
_cell.length_b   1.000
_cell.length_c   1.000
_cell.angle_alpha   90.00
_cell.angle_beta   90.00
_cell.angle_gamma   90.00
#
_symmetry.space_group_name_H-M   'P 1'
#
loop_
_entity.id
_entity.type
_entity.pdbx_description
1 polymer ?
#
loop_
_entity_poly.entity_id
_entity_poly.type
_entity_poly.pdbx_seq_one_letter_code
_entity_poly.pdbx_strand_id
1 'polypeptide(L)'
;MNLTGIRTYLEPDLAREVARAARAMGRSESSLIAEVLRARFAADSAGAANASAEGHKRQLNRLETRIDKLQRDQALMKESLFVFVRVWLEHNPPIDDAIAESIAASAEARFERFLDLVAQGLSPGRSIANGDAAIDGNGHAALAETEATS
;
A
#
# COMPACT_ATOMS: atom_id res chain seq x y z
N MET A 1 -20.76 18.72 41.67
CA MET A 1 -19.34 19.10 41.48
C MET A 1 -19.24 20.59 41.77
N ASN A 2 -18.53 21.00 42.82
CA ASN A 2 -18.41 22.42 43.16
C ASN A 2 -17.46 23.08 42.16
N LEU A 3 -17.90 24.18 41.56
CA LEU A 3 -17.11 24.96 40.60
C LEU A 3 -16.53 26.17 41.31
N THR A 4 -15.22 26.35 41.24
CA THR A 4 -14.53 27.55 41.73
C THR A 4 -14.29 28.49 40.57
N GLY A 5 -14.86 29.69 40.62
CA GLY A 5 -14.58 30.73 39.64
C GLY A 5 -13.16 31.27 39.81
N ILE A 6 -12.40 31.33 38.72
CA ILE A 6 -11.05 31.92 38.69
C ILE A 6 -11.10 33.12 37.74
N ARG A 7 -10.61 34.28 38.20
CA ARG A 7 -10.45 35.45 37.35
C ARG A 7 -9.11 35.35 36.62
N THR A 8 -9.15 35.21 35.31
CA THR A 8 -7.97 35.11 34.46
C THR A 8 -7.91 36.30 33.50
N TYR A 9 -6.69 36.72 33.19
CA TYR A 9 -6.45 37.74 32.17
C TYR A 9 -5.93 37.03 30.92
N LEU A 10 -6.62 37.19 29.80
CA LEU A 10 -6.21 36.69 28.49
C LEU A 10 -5.86 37.88 27.60
N GLU A 11 -4.90 37.66 26.70
CA GLU A 11 -4.59 38.62 25.66
C GLU A 11 -5.83 38.85 24.77
N PRO A 12 -6.10 40.10 24.31
CA PRO A 12 -7.36 40.41 23.64
C PRO A 12 -7.63 39.60 22.37
N ASP A 13 -6.57 39.21 21.64
CA ASP A 13 -6.69 38.36 20.45
C ASP A 13 -7.06 36.93 20.83
N LEU A 14 -6.41 36.37 21.86
CA LEU A 14 -6.71 35.03 22.37
C LEU A 14 -8.13 34.94 22.92
N ALA A 15 -8.59 35.94 23.67
CA ALA A 15 -9.96 35.98 24.17
C ALA A 15 -10.99 35.96 23.01
N ARG A 16 -10.71 36.67 21.92
CA ARG A 16 -11.55 36.66 20.71
C ARG A 16 -11.54 35.30 20.02
N GLU A 17 -10.42 34.61 19.97
CA GLU A 17 -10.34 33.24 19.43
C GLU A 17 -11.13 32.24 20.27
N VAL A 18 -10.97 32.28 21.59
CA VAL A 18 -11.70 31.40 22.50
C VAL A 18 -13.22 31.63 22.38
N ALA A 19 -13.67 32.88 22.36
CA ALA A 19 -15.08 33.22 22.17
C ALA A 19 -15.63 32.71 20.83
N ARG A 20 -14.87 32.86 19.74
CA ARG A 20 -15.24 32.34 18.42
C ARG A 20 -15.34 30.82 18.43
N ALA A 21 -14.34 30.13 18.97
CA ALA A 21 -14.30 28.68 19.05
C ALA A 21 -15.45 28.14 19.91
N ALA A 22 -15.69 28.73 21.08
CA ALA A 22 -16.77 28.34 21.98
C ALA A 22 -18.15 28.46 21.31
N ARG A 23 -18.40 29.58 20.60
CA ARG A 23 -19.64 29.77 19.82
C ARG A 23 -19.79 28.75 18.69
N ALA A 24 -18.73 28.50 17.93
CA ALA A 24 -18.75 27.51 16.84
C ALA A 24 -19.08 26.09 17.36
N MET A 25 -18.69 25.77 18.59
CA MET A 25 -18.96 24.49 19.24
C MET A 25 -20.25 24.47 20.08
N GLY A 26 -20.98 25.59 20.18
CA GLY A 26 -22.18 25.70 21.03
C GLY A 26 -21.89 25.52 22.53
N ARG A 27 -20.68 25.89 22.99
CA ARG A 27 -20.21 25.73 24.37
C ARG A 27 -19.93 27.08 25.04
N SER A 28 -19.89 27.10 26.36
CA SER A 28 -19.39 28.26 27.10
C SER A 28 -17.86 28.35 27.02
N GLU A 29 -17.33 29.57 27.04
CA GLU A 29 -15.88 29.82 27.04
C GLU A 29 -15.20 29.11 28.22
N SER A 30 -15.79 29.21 29.42
CA SER A 30 -15.28 28.54 30.62
C SER A 30 -15.24 27.01 30.48
N SER A 31 -16.23 26.40 29.82
CA SER A 31 -16.23 24.96 29.58
C SER A 31 -15.14 24.54 28.62
N LEU A 32 -14.93 25.29 27.54
CA LEU A 32 -13.88 25.05 26.57
C LEU A 32 -12.49 25.19 27.21
N ILE A 33 -12.26 26.28 27.94
CA ILE A 33 -11.00 26.53 28.65
C ILE A 33 -10.72 25.39 29.65
N ALA A 34 -11.72 25.00 30.43
CA ALA A 34 -11.57 23.92 31.41
C ALA A 34 -11.25 22.56 30.75
N GLU A 35 -11.83 22.27 29.60
CA GLU A 35 -11.55 21.06 28.82
C GLU A 35 -10.11 21.05 28.30
N VAL A 36 -9.68 22.14 27.66
CA VAL A 36 -8.32 22.27 27.12
C VAL A 36 -7.28 22.17 28.23
N LEU A 37 -7.48 22.85 29.36
CA LEU A 37 -6.58 22.76 30.51
C LEU A 37 -6.53 21.35 31.09
N ARG A 38 -7.68 20.67 31.22
CA ARG A 38 -7.73 19.27 31.68
C ARG A 38 -6.95 18.35 30.74
N ALA A 39 -7.10 18.51 29.44
CA ALA A 39 -6.35 17.74 28.44
C ALA A 39 -4.84 18.02 28.54
N ARG A 40 -4.44 19.29 28.68
CA ARG A 40 -3.04 19.71 28.81
C ARG A 40 -2.38 19.12 30.06
N PHE A 41 -3.06 19.16 31.22
CA PHE A 41 -2.54 18.61 32.46
C PHE A 41 -2.52 17.09 32.48
N ALA A 42 -3.49 16.44 31.84
CA ALA A 42 -3.46 14.99 31.64
C ALA A 42 -2.23 14.57 30.81
N ALA A 43 -1.93 15.32 29.75
CA ALA A 43 -0.76 15.10 28.90
C ALA A 43 0.59 15.37 29.59
N ASP A 44 0.64 16.31 30.55
CA ASP A 44 1.86 16.65 31.31
C ASP A 44 2.17 15.65 32.43
N SER A 45 1.25 14.74 32.75
CA SER A 45 1.53 13.71 33.75
C SER A 45 2.62 12.78 33.21
N ALA A 46 3.69 12.60 33.99
CA ALA A 46 4.83 11.73 33.60
C ALA A 46 4.37 10.31 33.21
N GLY A 47 3.30 9.81 33.82
CA GLY A 47 2.66 8.55 33.45
C GLY A 47 2.05 8.56 32.04
N ALA A 48 1.36 9.62 31.64
CA ALA A 48 0.76 9.73 30.29
C ALA A 48 1.82 9.92 29.20
N ALA A 49 2.87 10.72 29.47
CA ALA A 49 3.99 10.89 28.53
C ALA A 49 4.74 9.57 28.30
N ASN A 50 5.02 8.82 29.38
CA ASN A 50 5.66 7.51 29.28
C ASN A 50 4.77 6.49 28.56
N ALA A 51 3.47 6.43 28.87
CA ALA A 51 2.53 5.55 28.20
C ALA A 51 2.38 5.86 26.69
N SER A 52 2.39 7.15 26.32
CA SER A 52 2.39 7.57 24.92
C SER A 52 3.68 7.16 24.21
N ALA A 53 4.84 7.39 24.82
CA ALA A 53 6.14 6.99 24.27
C ALA A 53 6.26 5.46 24.10
N GLU A 54 5.76 4.69 25.06
CA GLU A 54 5.66 3.23 24.95
C GLU A 54 4.74 2.78 23.81
N GLY A 55 3.58 3.44 23.65
CA GLY A 55 2.66 3.19 22.55
C GLY A 55 3.33 3.39 21.19
N HIS A 56 4.05 4.50 21.02
CA HIS A 56 4.82 4.78 19.80
C HIS A 56 5.90 3.73 19.54
N LYS A 57 6.67 3.33 20.57
CA LYS A 57 7.68 2.26 20.43
C LYS A 57 7.07 0.94 19.97
N ARG A 58 5.93 0.54 20.54
CA ARG A 58 5.21 -0.68 20.14
C ARG A 58 4.71 -0.59 18.70
N GLN A 59 4.21 0.56 18.28
CA GLN A 59 3.78 0.79 16.90
C GLN A 59 4.95 0.70 15.92
N LEU A 60 6.10 1.29 16.26
CA LEU A 60 7.31 1.20 15.44
C LEU A 60 7.79 -0.24 15.31
N ASN A 61 7.88 -0.99 16.40
CA ASN A 61 8.26 -2.40 16.37
C ASN A 61 7.30 -3.23 15.50
N ARG A 62 6.00 -2.96 15.58
CA ARG A 62 5.00 -3.61 14.71
C ARG A 62 5.23 -3.28 13.22
N LEU A 63 5.63 -2.06 12.89
CA LEU A 63 5.96 -1.67 11.51
C LEU A 63 7.24 -2.36 11.03
N GLU A 64 8.27 -2.39 11.85
CA GLU A 64 9.54 -3.08 11.58
C GLU A 64 9.29 -4.57 11.28
N THR A 65 8.54 -5.26 12.14
CA THR A 65 8.18 -6.67 11.92
C THR A 65 7.40 -6.88 10.62
N ARG A 66 6.54 -5.93 10.22
CA ARG A 66 5.81 -5.99 8.96
C ARG A 66 6.73 -5.78 7.76
N ILE A 67 7.70 -4.87 7.86
CA ILE A 67 8.70 -4.62 6.82
C ILE A 67 9.58 -5.85 6.63
N ASP A 68 10.08 -6.45 7.70
CA ASP A 68 10.90 -7.67 7.64
C ASP A 68 10.16 -8.84 7.00
N LYS A 69 8.86 -8.95 7.28
CA LYS A 69 8.01 -9.94 6.61
C LYS A 69 7.90 -9.64 5.11
N LEU A 70 7.60 -8.39 4.73
CA LEU A 70 7.51 -7.99 3.33
C LEU A 70 8.81 -8.23 2.56
N GLN A 71 9.96 -7.97 3.17
CA GLN A 71 11.27 -8.24 2.57
C GLN A 71 11.48 -9.74 2.34
N ARG A 72 11.10 -10.59 3.30
CA ARG A 72 11.17 -12.05 3.14
C ARG A 72 10.22 -12.54 2.04
N ASP A 73 8.98 -12.05 2.02
CA ASP A 73 7.99 -12.41 1.00
C ASP A 73 8.47 -11.96 -0.40
N GLN A 74 9.09 -10.78 -0.52
CA GLN A 74 9.69 -10.31 -1.77
C GLN A 74 10.87 -11.19 -2.22
N ALA A 75 11.75 -11.59 -1.29
CA ALA A 75 12.86 -12.48 -1.59
C ALA A 75 12.37 -13.84 -2.10
N LEU A 76 11.31 -14.39 -1.50
CA LEU A 76 10.67 -15.63 -1.93
C LEU A 76 10.05 -15.51 -3.33
N MET A 77 9.42 -14.37 -3.63
CA MET A 77 8.86 -14.08 -4.96
C MET A 77 9.97 -14.04 -6.02
N LYS A 78 11.10 -13.40 -5.72
CA LYS A 78 12.28 -13.36 -6.59
C LYS A 78 12.82 -14.77 -6.85
N GLU A 79 12.95 -15.58 -5.80
CA GLU A 79 13.43 -16.97 -5.92
C GLU A 79 12.48 -17.83 -6.76
N SER A 80 11.17 -17.67 -6.55
CA SER A 80 10.14 -18.35 -7.34
C SER A 80 10.21 -17.96 -8.82
N LEU A 81 10.45 -16.68 -9.13
CA LEU A 81 10.66 -16.21 -10.50
C LEU A 81 11.93 -16.82 -11.12
N PHE A 82 13.05 -16.87 -10.39
CA PHE A 82 14.27 -17.49 -10.90
C PHE A 82 14.08 -18.99 -11.17
N VAL A 83 13.39 -19.70 -10.28
CA VAL A 83 13.05 -21.11 -10.49
C VAL A 83 12.15 -21.27 -11.71
N PHE A 84 11.12 -20.42 -11.86
CA PHE A 84 10.25 -20.43 -13.03
C PHE A 84 11.05 -20.23 -14.33
N VAL A 85 11.91 -19.21 -14.39
CA VAL A 85 12.76 -18.94 -15.57
C VAL A 85 13.70 -20.10 -15.85
N ARG A 86 14.32 -20.69 -14.82
CA ARG A 86 15.19 -21.86 -14.98
C ARG A 86 14.43 -23.05 -15.55
N VAL A 87 13.28 -23.38 -14.97
CA VAL A 87 12.42 -24.48 -15.44
C VAL A 87 11.97 -24.23 -16.87
N TRP A 88 11.62 -22.99 -17.21
CA TRP A 88 11.23 -22.58 -18.56
C TRP A 88 12.38 -22.75 -19.58
N LEU A 89 13.62 -22.39 -19.21
CA LEU A 89 14.79 -22.59 -20.05
C LEU A 89 15.19 -24.07 -20.18
N GLU A 90 15.00 -24.87 -19.13
CA GLU A 90 15.39 -26.29 -19.08
C GLU A 90 14.38 -27.21 -19.78
N HIS A 91 13.09 -26.84 -19.82
CA HIS A 91 12.04 -27.59 -20.50
C HIS A 91 11.74 -27.11 -21.93
N ASN A 92 12.46 -26.10 -22.43
CA ASN A 92 12.51 -25.80 -23.86
C ASN A 92 13.57 -26.71 -24.50
N PRO A 93 13.18 -27.77 -25.24
CA PRO A 93 14.16 -28.65 -25.88
C PRO A 93 14.99 -27.87 -26.91
N PRO A 94 16.26 -28.27 -27.16
CA PRO A 94 17.08 -27.67 -28.21
C PRO A 94 16.35 -27.79 -29.55
N ILE A 95 16.22 -26.67 -30.24
CA ILE A 95 15.36 -26.52 -31.40
C ILE A 95 16.09 -27.06 -32.65
N ASP A 96 15.38 -27.82 -33.47
CA ASP A 96 15.85 -28.20 -34.81
C ASP A 96 15.96 -26.93 -35.67
N ASP A 97 17.11 -26.72 -36.34
CA ASP A 97 17.41 -25.53 -37.14
C ASP A 97 16.30 -25.22 -38.18
N ALA A 98 15.58 -26.24 -38.64
CA ALA A 98 14.47 -26.10 -39.60
C ALA A 98 13.23 -25.37 -39.04
N ILE A 99 13.04 -25.33 -37.72
CA ILE A 99 11.87 -24.73 -37.04
C ILE A 99 12.31 -23.65 -36.03
N ALA A 100 13.62 -23.42 -35.91
CA ALA A 100 14.24 -22.47 -34.98
C ALA A 100 13.70 -21.04 -35.11
N GLU A 101 13.57 -20.52 -36.33
CA GLU A 101 13.09 -19.16 -36.57
C GLU A 101 11.64 -18.96 -36.09
N SER A 102 10.76 -19.93 -36.33
CA SER A 102 9.34 -19.82 -35.96
C SER A 102 9.12 -20.00 -34.45
N ILE A 103 9.91 -20.85 -33.80
CA ILE A 103 9.86 -21.07 -32.34
C ILE A 103 10.49 -19.91 -31.59
N ALA A 104 11.60 -19.35 -32.08
CA ALA A 104 12.24 -18.15 -31.52
C ALA A 104 11.27 -16.96 -31.56
N ALA A 105 10.64 -16.70 -32.72
CA ALA A 105 9.61 -15.66 -32.84
C ALA A 105 8.42 -15.89 -31.90
N SER A 106 8.03 -17.15 -31.69
CA SER A 106 6.96 -17.53 -30.77
C SER A 106 7.34 -17.36 -29.29
N ALA A 107 8.60 -17.60 -28.93
CA ALA A 107 9.12 -17.40 -27.57
C ALA A 107 9.25 -15.90 -27.26
N GLU A 108 9.74 -15.11 -28.20
CA GLU A 108 9.85 -13.65 -28.08
C GLU A 108 8.47 -13.00 -27.94
N ALA A 109 7.50 -13.39 -28.78
CA ALA A 109 6.13 -12.89 -28.66
C ALA A 109 5.45 -13.24 -27.31
N ARG A 110 5.73 -14.41 -26.74
CA ARG A 110 5.24 -14.79 -25.40
C ARG A 110 5.95 -14.03 -24.29
N PHE A 111 7.25 -13.74 -24.45
CA PHE A 111 8.02 -12.97 -23.49
C PHE A 111 7.57 -11.50 -23.46
N GLU A 112 7.38 -10.87 -24.61
CA GLU A 112 6.82 -9.50 -24.70
C GLU A 112 5.41 -9.44 -24.07
N ARG A 113 4.54 -10.40 -24.36
CA ARG A 113 3.21 -10.48 -23.73
C ARG A 113 3.29 -10.69 -22.21
N PHE A 114 4.29 -11.42 -21.72
CA PHE A 114 4.54 -11.55 -20.28
C PHE A 114 5.01 -10.22 -19.67
N LEU A 115 5.93 -9.51 -20.32
CA LEU A 115 6.39 -8.19 -19.88
C LEU A 115 5.23 -7.18 -19.83
N ASP A 116 4.33 -7.20 -20.81
CA ASP A 116 3.13 -6.36 -20.82
C ASP A 116 2.21 -6.64 -19.63
N LEU A 117 1.95 -7.92 -19.33
CA LEU A 117 1.14 -8.32 -18.17
C LEU A 117 1.79 -7.92 -16.84
N VAL A 118 3.11 -8.03 -16.76
CA VAL A 118 3.89 -7.59 -15.60
C VAL A 118 3.81 -6.06 -15.46
N ALA A 119 4.04 -5.30 -16.53
CA ALA A 119 3.97 -3.84 -16.53
C ALA A 119 2.57 -3.33 -16.15
N GLN A 120 1.51 -3.98 -16.63
CA GLN A 120 0.13 -3.67 -16.25
C GLN A 120 -0.15 -3.95 -14.76
N GLY A 121 0.46 -5.00 -14.22
CA GLY A 121 0.35 -5.38 -12.80
C GLY A 121 1.19 -4.53 -11.84
N LEU A 122 2.29 -3.92 -12.30
CA LEU A 122 3.07 -2.95 -11.51
C LEU A 122 2.41 -1.56 -11.42
N SER A 123 1.36 -1.30 -12.22
CA SER A 123 0.58 -0.07 -12.10
C SER A 123 -0.08 0.02 -10.71
N PRO A 124 0.04 1.15 -9.99
CA PRO A 124 -0.52 1.31 -8.65
C PRO A 124 -2.01 0.96 -8.61
N GLY A 125 -2.38 0.00 -7.74
CA GLY A 125 -3.78 -0.38 -7.51
C GLY A 125 -4.32 -1.53 -8.36
N ARG A 126 -3.54 -2.12 -9.29
CA ARG A 126 -3.90 -3.36 -9.99
C ARG A 126 -3.11 -4.54 -9.42
N SER A 127 -3.77 -5.69 -9.24
CA SER A 127 -3.14 -6.93 -8.79
C SER A 127 -3.33 -8.00 -9.85
N ILE A 128 -2.24 -8.57 -10.35
CA ILE A 128 -2.28 -9.70 -11.30
C ILE A 128 -2.98 -10.91 -10.67
N ALA A 129 -2.89 -11.07 -9.35
CA ALA A 129 -3.51 -12.18 -8.62
C ALA A 129 -5.05 -12.14 -8.60
N ASN A 130 -5.66 -10.99 -8.93
CA ASN A 130 -7.11 -10.82 -8.89
C ASN A 130 -7.81 -11.11 -10.24
N GLY A 131 -7.06 -11.51 -11.28
CA GLY A 131 -7.65 -11.97 -12.55
C GLY A 131 -8.30 -10.90 -13.43
N ASP A 132 -8.35 -9.64 -13.00
CA ASP A 132 -8.97 -8.52 -13.76
C ASP A 132 -8.15 -8.04 -14.97
N ALA A 133 -6.92 -8.52 -15.14
CA ALA A 133 -6.19 -8.34 -16.39
C ALA A 133 -6.81 -9.30 -17.42
N ALA A 134 -7.86 -8.84 -18.10
CA ALA A 134 -8.54 -9.57 -19.16
C ALA A 134 -7.52 -10.17 -20.13
N ILE A 135 -7.34 -11.49 -20.04
CA ILE A 135 -6.58 -12.26 -21.02
C ILE A 135 -7.50 -12.43 -22.22
N ASP A 136 -7.58 -11.40 -23.06
CA ASP A 136 -8.32 -11.48 -24.32
C ASP A 136 -7.66 -12.56 -25.19
N GLY A 137 -8.38 -13.67 -25.34
CA GLY A 137 -7.94 -14.91 -25.98
C GLY A 137 -7.98 -14.89 -27.51
N ASN A 138 -7.65 -13.78 -28.16
CA ASN A 138 -7.82 -13.64 -29.62
C ASN A 138 -6.57 -13.93 -30.48
N GLY A 139 -5.71 -14.87 -30.04
CA GLY A 139 -4.48 -15.22 -30.79
C GLY A 139 -4.51 -16.57 -31.51
N HIS A 140 -5.47 -17.46 -31.20
CA HIS A 140 -5.43 -18.85 -31.66
C HIS A 140 -6.31 -19.16 -32.89
N ALA A 141 -7.10 -18.21 -33.39
CA ALA A 141 -8.05 -18.48 -34.47
C ALA A 141 -7.50 -18.29 -35.91
N ALA A 142 -6.31 -17.69 -36.10
CA ALA A 142 -5.83 -17.30 -37.43
C ALA A 142 -4.93 -18.34 -38.14
N LEU A 143 -4.62 -19.49 -37.52
CA LEU A 143 -3.73 -20.49 -38.11
C LEU A 143 -4.42 -21.79 -38.57
N ALA A 144 -5.74 -21.90 -38.39
CA ALA A 144 -6.49 -23.11 -38.73
C ALA A 144 -7.17 -23.09 -40.12
N GLU A 145 -7.21 -21.95 -40.82
CA GLU A 145 -7.89 -21.85 -42.13
C GLU A 145 -6.96 -22.05 -43.34
N THR A 146 -5.64 -22.15 -43.15
CA THR A 146 -4.68 -22.30 -44.27
C THR A 146 -4.32 -23.75 -44.64
N GLU A 147 -4.91 -24.76 -44.01
CA GLU A 147 -4.72 -26.18 -44.36
C GLU A 147 -5.92 -26.84 -45.06
N ALA A 148 -7.02 -26.11 -45.29
CA ALA A 148 -8.22 -26.66 -45.93
C ALA A 148 -8.37 -26.32 -47.42
N THR A 149 -7.39 -25.66 -48.04
CA THR A 149 -7.41 -25.41 -49.49
C THR A 149 -6.00 -25.47 -50.06
N SER A 150 -5.43 -26.67 -50.16
CA SER A 150 -4.53 -27.03 -51.26
C SER A 150 -4.32 -28.53 -51.37
#